data_AF-A0A127EWS4-F1
#
_entry.id   AF-A0A127EWS4-F1
#
_cell.length_a   1.000
_cell.length_b   1.000
_cell.length_c   1.000
_cell.angle_alpha   90.00
_cell.angle_beta   90.00
_cell.angle_gamma   90.00
#
_symmetry.space_group_name_H-M   'P 1'
#
loop_
_entity.id
_entity.type
_entity.pdbx_description
1 polymer ?
#
loop_
_entity_poly.entity_id
_entity_poly.type
_entity_poly.pdbx_seq_one_letter_code
_entity_poly.pdbx_strand_id
1 'polypeptide(L)'
;MCVGTDGQTSRQTLALSSIPAANRLSHIKHSNSAAGEKTMSKELYWLTLTAAMTAILWVPYILDRIMVRGVAGATANPSPNDKPQSAWAERMIAAHTNAVENLVVFVPLVLVTHELNIHTGATAFACAFYFWCRLAHVVVYTAGIPLLRTLAFTGGWVAQIILVKEILGAG
;
A
#
# COMPACT_ATOMS: atom_id res chain seq x y z
N MET A 1 8.20 25.39 -32.12
CA MET A 1 7.04 25.89 -32.87
C MET A 1 6.86 25.03 -34.10
N CYS A 2 5.61 24.63 -34.37
CA CYS A 2 5.09 23.83 -35.49
C CYS A 2 5.44 22.33 -35.53
N VAL A 3 4.51 21.50 -35.04
CA VAL A 3 4.24 20.16 -35.59
C VAL A 3 2.74 20.08 -35.83
N GLY A 4 2.34 19.93 -37.10
CA GLY A 4 0.97 20.08 -37.57
C GLY A 4 0.02 18.98 -37.10
N THR A 5 -1.05 19.40 -36.42
CA THR A 5 -2.16 18.54 -35.94
C THR A 5 -3.37 18.54 -36.87
N ASP A 6 -3.37 19.32 -37.95
CA ASP A 6 -4.59 19.60 -38.72
C ASP A 6 -4.96 18.51 -39.74
N GLY A 7 -4.03 17.59 -40.03
CA GLY A 7 -4.22 16.53 -41.02
C GLY A 7 -4.91 15.25 -40.51
N GLN A 8 -4.73 14.89 -39.24
CA GLN A 8 -5.33 13.65 -38.69
C GLN A 8 -6.79 13.85 -38.28
N THR A 9 -7.12 15.00 -37.69
CA THR A 9 -8.48 15.34 -37.24
C THR A 9 -9.47 15.42 -38.41
N SER A 10 -9.05 16.00 -39.55
CA SER A 10 -9.87 16.05 -40.76
C SER A 10 -10.12 14.66 -41.36
N ARG A 11 -9.12 13.77 -41.38
CA ARG A 11 -9.27 12.39 -41.90
C ARG A 11 -10.20 11.54 -41.04
N GLN A 12 -10.16 11.71 -39.72
CA GLN A 12 -11.09 11.01 -38.82
C GLN A 12 -12.52 11.53 -38.96
N THR A 13 -12.70 12.83 -39.13
CA THR A 13 -14.02 13.45 -39.31
C THR A 13 -14.68 13.02 -40.62
N LEU A 14 -13.90 12.94 -41.70
CA LEU A 14 -14.33 12.41 -43.00
C LEU A 14 -14.66 10.91 -42.94
N ALA A 15 -13.83 10.09 -42.28
CA ALA A 15 -14.07 8.65 -42.14
C ALA A 15 -15.29 8.31 -41.28
N LEU A 16 -15.64 9.14 -40.30
CA LEU A 16 -16.85 8.98 -39.49
C LEU A 16 -18.11 9.42 -40.25
N SER A 17 -18.00 10.39 -41.17
CA SER A 17 -19.13 10.92 -41.97
C SER A 17 -19.72 9.91 -42.96
N SER A 18 -18.93 8.92 -43.39
CA SER A 18 -19.37 7.83 -44.28
C SER A 18 -20.05 6.66 -43.54
N ILE A 19 -20.09 6.68 -42.20
CA ILE A 19 -20.73 5.65 -41.38
C ILE A 19 -22.17 6.07 -41.06
N PRO A 20 -23.18 5.20 -41.29
CA PRO A 20 -24.57 5.47 -40.90
C PRO A 20 -24.67 5.87 -39.43
N ALA A 21 -25.48 6.90 -39.10
CA ALA A 21 -25.56 7.48 -37.75
C ALA A 21 -25.84 6.44 -36.63
N ALA A 22 -26.61 5.39 -36.93
CA ALA A 22 -26.89 4.27 -36.03
C ALA A 22 -25.64 3.46 -35.66
N ASN A 23 -24.67 3.34 -36.57
CA ASN A 23 -23.42 2.61 -36.36
C ASN A 23 -22.31 3.48 -35.74
N ARG A 24 -22.49 4.81 -35.75
CA ARG A 24 -21.59 5.74 -35.06
C ARG A 24 -21.76 5.67 -33.55
N LEU A 25 -23.00 5.51 -33.08
CA LEU A 25 -23.31 5.41 -31.64
C LEU A 25 -22.80 4.09 -31.02
N SER A 26 -22.81 2.98 -31.75
CA SER A 26 -22.19 1.72 -31.31
C SER A 26 -20.66 1.83 -31.26
N HIS A 27 -20.04 2.46 -32.26
CA HIS A 27 -18.59 2.71 -32.26
C HIS A 27 -18.14 3.64 -31.11
N ILE A 28 -18.95 4.65 -30.77
CA ILE A 28 -18.69 5.54 -29.61
C ILE A 28 -18.84 4.77 -28.29
N LYS A 29 -19.82 3.85 -28.20
CA LYS A 29 -20.02 3.02 -27.00
C LYS A 29 -18.84 2.05 -26.77
N HIS A 30 -18.27 1.48 -27.84
CA HIS A 30 -17.06 0.65 -27.75
C HIS A 30 -15.79 1.48 -27.46
N SER A 31 -15.70 2.71 -27.97
CA SER A 31 -14.60 3.64 -27.69
C SER A 31 -14.56 4.10 -26.23
N ASN A 32 -15.72 4.34 -25.62
CA ASN A 32 -15.78 4.83 -24.23
C ASN A 32 -15.61 3.72 -23.19
N SER A 33 -15.74 2.45 -23.57
CA SER A 33 -15.41 1.32 -22.69
C SER A 33 -13.90 1.06 -22.61
N ALA A 34 -13.11 1.73 -23.46
CA ALA A 34 -11.64 1.75 -23.41
C ALA A 34 -11.08 2.86 -22.50
N ALA A 35 -11.91 3.47 -21.65
CA ALA A 35 -11.42 4.09 -20.42
C ALA A 35 -10.93 2.95 -19.51
N GLY A 36 -9.69 2.52 -19.75
CA GLY A 36 -9.12 1.29 -19.22
C GLY A 36 -9.38 1.10 -17.73
N GLU A 37 -10.10 0.04 -17.41
CA GLU A 37 -10.12 -0.52 -16.06
C GLU A 37 -8.67 -0.91 -15.72
N LYS A 38 -8.00 -0.08 -14.92
CA LYS A 38 -6.66 -0.40 -14.42
C LYS A 38 -6.81 -1.52 -13.38
N THR A 39 -6.73 -2.77 -13.82
CA THR A 39 -6.70 -3.93 -12.93
C THR A 39 -5.42 -3.88 -12.10
N MET A 40 -5.56 -3.76 -10.78
CA MET A 40 -4.45 -3.71 -9.84
C MET A 40 -3.79 -5.09 -9.70
N SER A 41 -2.45 -5.15 -9.68
CA SER A 41 -1.76 -6.42 -9.39
C SER A 41 -2.02 -6.86 -7.95
N LYS A 42 -1.89 -8.18 -7.69
CA LYS A 42 -2.11 -8.72 -6.34
C LYS A 42 -1.08 -8.16 -5.35
N GLU A 43 0.16 -7.99 -5.81
CA GLU A 43 1.26 -7.44 -5.00
C GLU A 43 0.95 -6.01 -4.57
N LEU A 44 0.52 -5.15 -5.50
CA LEU A 44 0.15 -3.77 -5.18
C LEU A 44 -1.07 -3.71 -4.26
N TYR A 45 -2.06 -4.58 -4.45
CA TYR A 45 -3.23 -4.66 -3.56
C TYR A 45 -2.81 -4.90 -2.10
N TRP A 46 -1.97 -5.90 -1.86
CA TRP A 46 -1.47 -6.22 -0.51
C TRP A 46 -0.55 -5.13 0.05
N LEU A 47 0.25 -4.49 -0.81
CA LEU A 47 1.04 -3.33 -0.44
C LEU A 47 0.14 -2.19 0.06
N THR A 48 -0.93 -1.87 -0.67
CA THR A 48 -1.88 -0.83 -0.28
C THR A 48 -2.56 -1.14 1.05
N LEU A 49 -2.99 -2.40 1.27
CA LEU A 49 -3.54 -2.80 2.56
C LEU A 49 -2.53 -2.65 3.70
N THR A 50 -1.26 -3.01 3.47
CA THR A 50 -0.18 -2.88 4.46
C THR A 50 0.11 -1.41 4.80
N ALA A 51 0.16 -0.55 3.78
CA ALA A 51 0.35 0.88 3.95
C ALA A 51 -0.84 1.51 4.70
N ALA A 52 -2.08 1.16 4.32
CA ALA A 52 -3.29 1.63 4.97
C ALA A 52 -3.34 1.19 6.44
N MET A 53 -3.03 -0.08 6.74
CA MET A 53 -2.94 -0.58 8.10
C MET A 53 -1.93 0.22 8.91
N THR A 54 -0.70 0.40 8.41
CA THR A 54 0.35 1.16 9.10
C THR A 54 -0.10 2.60 9.36
N ALA A 55 -0.72 3.25 8.37
CA ALA A 55 -1.18 4.63 8.47
C ALA A 55 -2.27 4.87 9.54
N ILE A 56 -3.01 3.83 9.95
CA ILE A 56 -4.06 3.95 10.98
C ILE A 56 -3.60 3.53 12.38
N LEU A 57 -2.41 2.92 12.54
CA LEU A 57 -1.94 2.39 13.83
C LEU A 57 -1.75 3.47 14.90
N TRP A 58 -1.66 4.74 14.51
CA TRP A 58 -1.51 5.83 15.47
C TRP A 58 -2.77 6.11 16.28
N VAL A 59 -3.94 5.80 15.74
CA VAL A 59 -5.22 6.21 16.32
C VAL A 59 -5.38 5.68 17.76
N PRO A 60 -5.18 4.39 18.08
CA PRO A 60 -5.46 3.90 19.42
C PRO A 60 -4.55 4.49 20.49
N TYR A 61 -3.24 4.63 20.24
CA TYR A 61 -2.35 5.23 21.24
C TYR A 61 -2.52 6.75 21.36
N ILE A 62 -3.06 7.45 20.36
CA ILE A 62 -3.45 8.86 20.53
C ILE A 62 -4.74 8.98 21.34
N LEU A 63 -5.70 8.06 21.19
CA LEU A 63 -6.87 8.02 22.07
C LEU A 63 -6.46 7.79 23.53
N ASP A 64 -5.52 6.88 23.79
CA ASP A 64 -4.93 6.69 25.12
C ASP A 64 -4.29 7.99 25.65
N ARG A 65 -3.52 8.69 24.81
CA ARG A 65 -2.91 9.97 25.18
C ARG A 65 -3.96 11.00 25.58
N ILE A 66 -5.07 11.09 24.85
CA ILE A 66 -6.19 12.00 25.16
C ILE A 66 -6.84 11.60 26.48
N MET A 67 -7.02 10.31 26.75
CA MET A 67 -7.60 9.82 28.02
C MET A 67 -6.69 10.11 29.22
N VAL A 68 -5.37 9.99 29.06
CA VAL A 68 -4.39 10.16 30.15
C VAL A 68 -4.05 11.63 30.40
N ARG A 69 -3.92 12.44 29.34
CA ARG A 69 -3.40 13.81 29.40
C ARG A 69 -4.45 14.89 29.10
N GLY A 70 -5.66 14.49 28.71
CA GLY A 70 -6.67 15.39 28.16
C GLY A 70 -6.32 15.87 26.74
N VAL A 71 -7.27 16.52 26.07
CA VAL A 71 -7.07 17.03 24.69
C VAL A 71 -5.91 18.03 24.62
N ALA A 72 -5.86 19.00 25.55
CA ALA A 72 -4.81 20.01 25.59
C ALA A 72 -3.42 19.40 25.82
N GLY A 73 -3.31 18.41 26.69
CA GLY A 73 -2.06 17.69 26.93
C GLY A 73 -1.68 16.72 25.81
N ALA A 74 -2.64 16.24 25.01
CA ALA A 74 -2.38 15.41 23.84
C ALA A 74 -1.83 16.22 22.66
N THR A 75 -2.24 17.49 22.52
CA THR A 75 -1.78 18.42 21.49
C THR A 75 -0.56 19.25 21.88
N ALA A 76 -0.15 19.19 23.15
CA ALA A 76 1.03 19.90 23.64
C ALA A 76 2.34 19.26 23.12
N ASN A 77 3.42 20.06 23.10
CA ASN A 77 4.75 19.54 22.81
C ASN A 77 5.16 18.51 23.88
N PRO A 78 5.85 17.41 23.49
CA PRO A 78 6.34 16.42 24.45
C PRO A 78 7.20 17.06 25.54
N SER A 79 6.94 16.70 26.79
CA SER A 79 7.68 17.18 27.96
C SER A 79 8.11 16.00 28.85
N PRO A 80 9.30 16.06 29.47
CA PRO A 80 9.71 15.06 30.47
C PRO A 80 8.74 14.92 31.65
N ASN A 81 7.94 15.95 31.92
CA ASN A 81 6.95 15.97 33.00
C ASN A 81 5.58 15.42 32.57
N ASP A 82 5.43 14.94 31.34
CA ASP A 82 4.19 14.37 30.85
C ASP A 82 3.79 13.12 31.63
N LYS A 83 2.50 12.95 31.88
CA LYS A 83 1.99 11.68 32.43
C LYS A 83 2.31 10.55 31.45
N PRO A 84 2.90 9.43 31.92
CA PRO A 84 3.20 8.30 31.07
C PRO A 84 1.91 7.72 30.50
N GLN A 85 1.93 7.35 29.22
CA GLN A 85 0.81 6.66 28.60
C GLN A 85 0.65 5.24 29.17
N SER A 86 -0.48 4.59 28.89
CA SER A 86 -0.67 3.20 29.31
C SER A 86 0.43 2.30 28.74
N ALA A 87 0.85 1.28 29.48
CA ALA A 87 1.95 0.40 29.06
C ALA A 87 1.69 -0.29 27.70
N TRP A 88 0.42 -0.55 27.35
CA TRP A 88 0.05 -1.09 26.03
C TRP A 88 0.23 -0.07 24.91
N ALA A 89 -0.02 1.22 25.18
CA ALA A 89 0.11 2.30 24.20
C ALA A 89 1.58 2.56 23.89
N GLU A 90 2.46 2.54 24.90
CA GLU A 90 3.91 2.61 24.71
C GLU A 90 4.43 1.44 23.86
N ARG A 91 3.95 0.22 24.10
CA ARG A 91 4.28 -0.94 23.25
C ARG A 91 3.74 -0.80 21.83
N MET A 92 2.55 -0.23 21.66
CA MET A 92 1.96 0.01 20.35
C MET A 92 2.73 1.07 19.56
N ILE A 93 3.23 2.12 20.21
CA ILE A 93 4.12 3.11 19.59
C ILE A 93 5.37 2.41 19.06
N ALA A 94 6.02 1.56 19.88
CA ALA A 94 7.16 0.78 19.43
C ALA A 94 6.82 -0.18 18.27
N ALA A 95 5.64 -0.80 18.31
CA ALA A 95 5.16 -1.67 17.24
C ALA A 95 4.90 -0.90 15.93
N HIS A 96 4.35 0.31 16.02
CA HIS A 96 4.09 1.18 14.88
C HIS A 96 5.40 1.67 14.25
N THR A 97 6.35 2.15 15.04
CA THR A 97 7.69 2.54 14.53
C THR A 97 8.35 1.38 13.79
N ASN A 98 8.31 0.17 14.36
CA ASN A 98 8.85 -1.02 13.69
C ASN A 98 8.12 -1.33 12.37
N ALA A 99 6.79 -1.17 12.31
CA ALA A 99 6.03 -1.35 11.08
C ALA A 99 6.44 -0.33 10.01
N VAL A 100 6.62 0.94 10.36
CA VAL A 100 7.08 1.99 9.44
C VAL A 100 8.48 1.69 8.91
N GLU A 101 9.44 1.36 9.78
CA GLU A 101 10.82 1.03 9.37
C GLU A 101 10.86 -0.15 8.39
N ASN A 102 10.05 -1.18 8.63
CA ASN A 102 9.98 -2.34 7.74
C ASN A 102 9.21 -2.05 6.45
N LEU A 103 8.26 -1.11 6.48
CA LEU A 103 7.52 -0.70 5.29
C LEU A 103 8.45 0.01 4.29
N VAL A 104 9.43 0.78 4.78
CA VAL A 104 10.44 1.46 3.94
C VAL A 104 11.27 0.47 3.12
N VAL A 105 11.48 -0.75 3.61
CA VAL A 105 12.19 -1.82 2.88
C VAL A 105 11.23 -2.58 1.96
N PHE A 106 10.03 -2.90 2.44
CA PHE A 106 9.06 -3.70 1.70
C PHE A 106 8.48 -2.98 0.47
N VAL A 107 8.19 -1.67 0.57
CA VAL A 107 7.61 -0.87 -0.52
C VAL A 107 8.51 -0.91 -1.77
N PRO A 108 9.81 -0.58 -1.71
CA PRO A 108 10.69 -0.66 -2.88
C PRO A 108 10.74 -2.05 -3.52
N LEU A 109 10.76 -3.13 -2.72
CA LEU A 109 10.79 -4.49 -3.27
C LEU A 109 9.54 -4.77 -4.10
N VAL A 110 8.36 -4.42 -3.60
CA VAL A 110 7.10 -4.60 -4.34
C VAL A 110 7.06 -3.72 -5.58
N LEU A 111 7.50 -2.47 -5.49
CA LEU A 111 7.55 -1.59 -6.65
C LEU A 111 8.51 -2.11 -7.72
N VAL A 112 9.69 -2.61 -7.35
CA VAL A 112 10.63 -3.24 -8.29
C VAL A 112 10.01 -4.47 -8.96
N THR A 113 9.32 -5.34 -8.21
CA THR A 113 8.61 -6.48 -8.84
C THR A 113 7.57 -6.02 -9.85
N HIS A 114 6.84 -4.93 -9.56
CA HIS A 114 5.85 -4.38 -10.47
C HIS A 114 6.47 -3.78 -11.73
N GLU A 115 7.53 -2.96 -11.59
CA GLU A 115 8.22 -2.34 -12.72
C GLU A 115 8.88 -3.39 -13.63
N LEU A 116 9.41 -4.47 -13.05
CA LEU A 116 9.98 -5.60 -13.80
C LEU A 116 8.90 -6.56 -14.35
N ASN A 117 7.61 -6.27 -14.14
CA ASN A 117 6.47 -7.11 -14.54
C ASN A 117 6.56 -8.56 -13.99
N ILE A 118 7.15 -8.74 -12.80
CA ILE A 118 7.26 -10.02 -12.12
C ILE A 118 6.00 -10.25 -11.29
N HIS A 119 5.06 -11.00 -11.86
CA HIS A 119 3.78 -11.34 -11.22
C HIS A 119 3.65 -12.86 -11.07
N THR A 120 4.21 -13.41 -10.00
CA THR A 120 4.20 -14.85 -9.73
C THR A 120 3.28 -15.20 -8.56
N GLY A 121 2.93 -16.48 -8.43
CA GLY A 121 2.23 -16.95 -7.24
C GLY A 121 3.03 -16.69 -5.96
N ALA A 122 4.36 -16.72 -6.04
CA ALA A 122 5.26 -16.49 -4.91
C ALA A 122 5.30 -15.01 -4.50
N THR A 123 5.36 -14.06 -5.44
CA THR A 123 5.33 -12.61 -5.12
C THR A 123 3.99 -12.21 -4.49
N ALA A 124 2.88 -12.70 -5.04
CA ALA A 124 1.54 -12.46 -4.49
C ALA A 124 1.38 -13.05 -3.08
N PHE A 125 1.86 -14.29 -2.87
CA PHE A 125 1.87 -14.93 -1.56
C PHE A 125 2.75 -14.16 -0.57
N ALA A 126 3.96 -13.76 -0.96
CA ALA A 126 4.87 -13.02 -0.10
C ALA A 126 4.25 -11.70 0.38
N CYS A 127 3.58 -10.95 -0.50
CA CYS A 127 2.93 -9.71 -0.13
C CYS A 127 1.76 -9.92 0.85
N ALA A 128 0.93 -10.95 0.60
CA ALA A 128 -0.16 -11.31 1.51
C ALA A 128 0.37 -11.76 2.88
N PHE A 129 1.40 -12.61 2.87
CA PHE A 129 2.03 -13.14 4.07
C PHE A 129 2.68 -12.03 4.89
N TYR A 130 3.38 -11.08 4.24
CA TYR A 130 3.93 -9.90 4.90
C TYR A 130 2.84 -9.12 5.64
N PHE A 131 1.71 -8.84 4.99
CA PHE A 131 0.58 -8.14 5.62
C PHE A 131 0.12 -8.84 6.90
N TRP A 132 -0.17 -10.15 6.83
CA TRP A 132 -0.65 -10.90 7.99
C TRP A 132 0.39 -11.00 9.11
N CYS A 133 1.67 -11.17 8.77
CA CYS A 133 2.76 -11.12 9.74
C CYS A 133 2.83 -9.77 10.45
N ARG A 134 2.66 -8.65 9.74
CA ARG A 134 2.68 -7.32 10.35
C ARG A 134 1.46 -7.05 11.20
N LEU A 135 0.28 -7.47 10.76
CA LEU A 135 -0.92 -7.38 11.57
C LEU A 135 -0.76 -8.18 12.88
N ALA A 136 -0.32 -9.44 12.77
CA ALA A 136 -0.05 -10.28 13.93
C ALA A 136 1.01 -9.66 14.85
N HIS A 137 2.11 -9.17 14.28
CA HIS A 137 3.18 -8.51 15.04
C HIS A 137 2.66 -7.34 15.87
N VAL A 138 1.88 -6.44 15.27
CA VAL A 138 1.34 -5.25 15.96
C VAL A 138 0.40 -5.66 17.09
N VAL A 139 -0.52 -6.60 16.85
CA VAL A 139 -1.47 -7.08 17.86
C VAL A 139 -0.73 -7.72 19.04
N VAL A 140 0.18 -8.65 18.75
CA VAL A 140 0.92 -9.42 19.76
C VAL A 140 1.90 -8.55 20.54
N TYR A 141 2.56 -7.59 19.89
CA TYR A 141 3.45 -6.65 20.55
C TYR A 141 2.65 -5.72 21.47
N THR A 142 1.52 -5.20 21.01
CA THR A 142 0.62 -4.38 21.85
C THR A 142 0.15 -5.17 23.08
N ALA A 143 -0.20 -6.44 22.91
CA ALA A 143 -0.57 -7.36 24.01
C ALA A 143 0.60 -7.71 24.95
N GLY A 144 1.85 -7.48 24.53
CA GLY A 144 3.04 -7.71 25.36
C GLY A 144 3.51 -9.17 25.39
N ILE A 145 3.30 -9.94 24.33
CA ILE A 145 3.69 -11.35 24.25
C ILE A 145 5.03 -11.48 23.49
N PRO A 146 6.18 -11.66 24.17
CA PRO A 146 7.49 -11.41 23.56
C PRO A 146 7.88 -12.40 22.46
N LEU A 147 7.60 -13.70 22.66
CA LEU A 147 8.03 -14.75 21.73
C LEU A 147 7.27 -14.70 20.40
N LEU A 148 5.94 -14.59 20.47
CA LEU A 148 5.08 -14.56 19.29
C LEU A 148 5.38 -13.33 18.42
N ARG A 149 5.76 -12.20 19.03
CA ARG A 149 6.19 -11.00 18.31
C ARG A 149 7.39 -11.31 17.42
N THR A 150 8.43 -11.96 17.96
CA THR A 150 9.64 -12.28 17.19
C THR A 150 9.33 -13.24 16.03
N LEU A 151 8.47 -14.24 16.25
CA LEU A 151 8.05 -15.15 15.17
C LEU A 151 7.32 -14.41 14.05
N ALA A 152 6.39 -13.51 14.40
CA ALA A 152 5.67 -12.70 13.42
C ALA A 152 6.60 -11.75 12.65
N PHE A 153 7.58 -11.14 13.33
CA PHE A 153 8.62 -10.32 12.71
C PHE A 153 9.44 -11.13 11.70
N THR A 154 9.94 -12.30 12.11
CA THR A 154 10.73 -13.18 11.26
C THR A 154 9.93 -13.65 10.04
N GLY A 155 8.62 -13.93 10.19
CA GLY A 155 7.76 -14.25 9.05
C GLY A 155 7.68 -13.10 8.03
N GLY A 156 7.49 -11.87 8.49
CA GLY A 156 7.52 -10.69 7.62
C GLY A 156 8.89 -10.43 6.98
N TRP A 157 9.98 -10.80 7.64
CA TRP A 157 11.32 -10.78 7.05
C TRP A 157 11.48 -11.84 5.95
N VAL A 158 11.03 -13.08 6.19
CA VAL A 158 11.05 -14.16 5.18
C VAL A 158 10.26 -13.76 3.92
N ALA A 159 9.12 -13.09 4.07
CA ALA A 159 8.37 -12.55 2.93
C ALA A 159 9.23 -11.62 2.04
N GLN A 160 10.04 -10.76 2.64
CA GLN A 160 10.95 -9.88 1.89
C GLN A 160 12.06 -10.68 1.19
N ILE A 161 12.59 -11.73 1.82
CA ILE A 161 13.56 -12.63 1.19
C ILE A 161 12.97 -13.35 -0.02
N ILE A 162 11.71 -13.78 0.05
CA ILE A 162 11.01 -14.36 -1.10
C ILE A 162 10.96 -13.35 -2.26
N LEU A 163 10.57 -12.09 -2.00
CA LEU A 163 10.57 -11.06 -3.04
C LEU A 163 11.95 -10.82 -3.65
N VAL A 164 12.98 -10.68 -2.81
CA VAL A 164 14.38 -10.51 -3.28
C VAL A 164 14.81 -11.69 -4.16
N LYS A 165 14.49 -12.92 -3.75
CA LYS A 165 14.82 -14.12 -4.53
C LYS A 165 14.13 -14.11 -5.90
N GLU A 166 12.84 -13.76 -5.96
CA GLU A 166 12.09 -13.70 -7.22
C GLU A 166 12.63 -12.58 -8.14
N ILE A 167 12.98 -11.42 -7.58
CA ILE A 167 13.58 -10.31 -8.34
C ILE A 167 14.93 -10.72 -8.93
N LEU A 168 15.82 -11.29 -8.13
CA LEU A 168 17.17 -11.67 -8.56
C LEU A 168 17.18 -12.90 -9.48
N GLY A 169 16.22 -13.80 -9.34
CA GLY A 169 16.09 -14.98 -10.19
C GLY A 169 15.49 -14.70 -11.58
N ALA A 170 14.94 -13.50 -11.79
CA ALA A 170 14.38 -13.06 -13.06
C ALA A 170 15.38 -12.33 -13.97
N GLY A 171 16.58 -12.00 -13.48
CA GLY A 171 17.70 -11.43 -14.24
C GLY A 171 18.64 -12.50 -14.78
#